data_AF-I2J2B0-F1
#
_entry.id   AF-I2J2B0-F1
#
_cell.length_a   1.000
_cell.length_b   1.000
_cell.length_c   1.000
_cell.angle_alpha   90.00
_cell.angle_beta   90.00
_cell.angle_gamma   90.00
#
_symmetry.space_group_name_H-M   'P 1'
#
loop_
_entity.id
_entity.type
_entity.pdbx_description
1 polymer ?
#
loop_
_entity_poly.entity_id
_entity_poly.type
_entity_poly.pdbx_seq_one_letter_code
_entity_poly.pdbx_strand_id
1 'polypeptide(L)'
;MIHIFNPSRFTRQPFFGELIRYLEQHDDVILREIKARFPDVAVDKLMEEYIKDGLIIRENKRYYLNLPMLESLDSLELDQEIFVSEDSLIYQALLEQSFETELRNQTNAAILVEKTDFARLKMTLSNYFYKVKHQYPLTEKQQELYDILGDVNPDYALKYMTTFLLKFLKKAQLMHKRPDIFVDSLVILGYIVQNDQGKYELLADFDKDNLTFYLP
;
A
#
# COMPACT_ATOMS: atom_id res chain seq x y z
N MET A 1 4.38 20.33 4.02
CA MET A 1 4.00 19.44 5.16
C MET A 1 4.77 18.14 5.05
N ILE A 2 5.12 17.49 6.16
CA ILE A 2 5.79 16.18 6.13
C ILE A 2 4.75 15.05 5.98
N HIS A 3 4.91 14.24 4.94
CA HIS A 3 4.21 12.97 4.75
C HIS A 3 4.99 11.79 5.28
N ILE A 4 4.25 10.83 5.83
CA ILE A 4 4.78 9.54 6.26
C ILE A 4 4.14 8.45 5.42
N PHE A 5 4.95 7.68 4.71
CA PHE A 5 4.49 6.47 4.03
C PHE A 5 4.89 5.24 4.82
N ASN A 6 4.04 4.21 4.74
CA ASN A 6 4.24 2.91 5.41
C ASN A 6 4.58 3.06 6.91
N PRO A 7 3.78 3.81 7.69
CA PRO A 7 4.14 4.13 9.06
C PRO A 7 4.25 2.88 9.93
N SER A 8 5.33 2.83 10.69
CA SER A 8 5.57 1.90 11.78
C SER A 8 4.53 2.04 12.89
N ARG A 9 4.58 1.13 13.86
CA ARG A 9 3.67 1.15 15.01
C ARG A 9 3.73 2.47 15.79
N PHE A 10 4.88 3.13 15.83
CA PHE A 10 5.06 4.37 16.57
C PHE A 10 4.58 5.59 15.80
N THR A 11 4.87 5.65 14.50
CA THR A 11 4.56 6.80 13.64
C THR A 11 3.12 6.81 13.13
N ARG A 12 2.45 5.64 13.14
CA ARG A 12 1.01 5.54 12.83
C ARG A 12 0.13 6.13 13.93
N GLN A 13 0.67 6.37 15.13
CA GLN A 13 -0.12 6.91 16.24
C GLN A 13 -0.64 8.31 15.91
N PRO A 14 -1.93 8.62 16.16
CA PRO A 14 -2.49 9.94 15.89
C PRO A 14 -1.70 11.08 16.55
N PHE A 15 -1.19 10.82 17.76
CA PHE A 15 -0.36 11.77 18.49
C PHE A 15 0.90 12.16 17.72
N PHE A 16 1.57 11.23 17.05
CA PHE A 16 2.82 11.52 16.36
C PHE A 16 2.62 12.49 15.17
N GLY A 17 1.57 12.27 14.37
CA GLY A 17 1.24 13.16 13.26
C GLY A 17 0.80 14.57 13.70
N GLU A 18 0.15 14.70 14.85
CA GLU A 18 -0.15 16.02 15.46
C GLU A 18 1.11 16.67 16.04
N LEU A 19 1.99 15.88 16.64
CA LEU A 19 3.26 16.35 17.20
C LEU A 19 4.19 16.89 16.11
N ILE A 20 4.33 16.18 14.98
CA ILE A 20 5.11 16.66 13.82
C ILE A 20 4.60 18.02 13.37
N ARG A 21 3.29 18.13 13.10
CA ARG A 21 2.68 19.40 12.66
C ARG A 21 2.89 20.53 13.68
N TYR A 22 2.89 20.20 14.97
CA TYR A 22 3.15 21.19 16.02
C TYR A 22 4.61 21.68 15.99
N LEU A 23 5.57 20.75 15.96
CA LEU A 23 7.00 21.05 15.96
C LEU A 23 7.50 21.64 14.63
N GLU A 24 6.83 21.39 13.49
CA GLU A 24 7.11 22.08 12.22
C GLU A 24 6.78 23.58 12.28
N GLN A 25 5.85 23.98 13.16
CA GLN A 25 5.34 25.36 13.23
C GLN A 25 5.90 26.17 14.39
N HIS A 26 6.59 25.52 15.33
CA HIS A 26 7.03 26.14 16.58
C HIS A 26 8.47 25.72 16.88
N ASP A 27 9.33 26.72 17.06
CA ASP A 27 10.68 26.53 17.56
C ASP A 27 10.71 26.58 19.10
N ASP A 28 11.78 26.09 19.70
CA ASP A 28 12.03 26.17 21.15
C ASP A 28 10.89 25.61 22.03
N VAL A 29 10.20 24.57 21.55
CA VAL A 29 9.06 23.95 22.25
C VAL A 29 9.52 23.20 23.50
N ILE A 30 8.85 23.43 24.63
CA ILE A 30 9.09 22.72 25.89
C ILE A 30 8.03 21.65 26.17
N LEU A 31 8.39 20.65 26.98
CA LEU A 31 7.50 19.55 27.36
C LEU A 31 6.16 20.01 27.95
N ARG A 32 6.15 21.12 28.70
CA ARG A 32 4.93 21.67 29.30
C ARG A 32 3.93 22.17 28.24
N GLU A 33 4.42 22.71 27.13
CA GLU A 33 3.57 23.18 26.02
C GLU A 33 2.97 22.00 25.28
N ILE A 34 3.78 20.96 25.00
CA ILE A 34 3.30 19.71 24.41
C ILE A 34 2.21 19.09 25.30
N LYS A 35 2.44 18.98 26.61
CA LYS A 35 1.43 18.48 27.56
C LYS A 35 0.15 19.31 27.59
N ALA A 36 0.27 20.64 27.53
CA ALA A 36 -0.90 21.52 27.52
C ALA A 36 -1.74 21.34 26.25
N ARG A 37 -1.09 21.07 25.11
CA ARG A 37 -1.75 20.80 23.82
C ARG A 37 -2.38 19.40 23.76
N PHE A 38 -1.78 18.42 24.44
CA PHE A 38 -2.20 17.02 24.41
C PHE A 38 -2.45 16.48 25.83
N PRO A 39 -3.49 16.97 26.54
CA PRO A 39 -3.70 16.66 27.95
C PRO A 39 -4.05 15.20 28.23
N ASP A 40 -4.72 14.53 27.28
CA ASP A 40 -5.20 13.14 27.43
C ASP A 40 -4.17 12.09 26.95
N VAL A 41 -2.98 12.53 26.53
CA VAL A 41 -1.94 11.67 26.00
C VAL A 41 -0.86 11.47 27.06
N ALA A 42 -0.32 10.25 27.16
CA ALA A 42 0.85 9.94 27.98
C ALA A 42 2.15 10.51 27.36
N VAL A 43 2.23 11.85 27.24
CA VAL A 43 3.28 12.57 26.51
C VAL A 43 4.67 12.18 26.99
N ASP A 44 4.91 12.09 28.30
CA ASP A 44 6.25 11.77 28.83
C ASP A 44 6.80 10.46 28.25
N LYS A 45 5.98 9.40 28.28
CA LYS A 45 6.38 8.08 27.79
C LYS A 45 6.63 8.08 26.29
N LEU A 46 5.74 8.70 25.51
CA LEU A 46 5.86 8.73 24.06
C LEU A 46 7.06 9.55 23.61
N MET A 47 7.34 10.68 24.26
CA MET A 47 8.52 11.48 23.96
C MET A 47 9.82 10.72 24.25
N GLU A 48 9.88 9.94 25.34
CA GLU A 48 11.04 9.07 25.61
C GLU A 48 11.21 8.00 24.53
N GLU A 49 10.12 7.39 24.06
CA GLU A 49 10.14 6.41 22.96
C GLU A 49 10.63 7.06 21.66
N TYR A 50 10.12 8.24 21.29
CA TYR A 50 10.53 8.94 20.06
C TYR A 50 11.98 9.45 20.11
N ILE A 51 12.46 9.88 21.28
CA ILE A 51 13.86 10.24 21.46
C ILE A 51 14.76 9.02 21.32
N LYS A 52 14.35 7.89 21.90
CA LYS A 52 15.11 6.64 21.81
C LYS A 52 15.21 6.13 20.38
N ASP A 53 14.13 6.24 19.61
CA ASP A 53 14.09 5.85 18.19
C ASP A 53 14.72 6.91 17.27
N GLY A 54 15.24 8.01 17.84
CA GLY A 54 15.94 9.07 17.11
C GLY A 54 15.04 9.99 16.28
N LEU A 55 13.71 9.85 16.37
CA LEU A 55 12.74 10.67 15.63
C LEU A 55 12.63 12.10 16.19
N ILE A 56 12.96 12.27 17.47
CA ILE A 56 12.94 13.55 18.18
C ILE A 56 14.25 13.75 18.91
N ILE A 57 14.81 14.96 18.82
CA ILE A 57 15.97 15.37 19.62
C ILE A 57 15.49 16.23 20.78
N ARG A 58 16.12 16.04 21.94
CA ARG A 58 15.94 16.89 23.11
C ARG A 58 17.24 17.58 23.49
N GLU A 59 17.30 18.89 23.30
CA GLU A 59 18.47 19.72 23.64
C GLU A 59 18.04 20.92 24.50
N ASN A 60 18.76 21.20 25.59
CA ASN A 60 18.45 22.36 26.46
C ASN A 60 16.97 22.42 26.93
N LYS A 61 16.36 21.25 27.14
CA LYS A 61 14.92 21.08 27.48
C LYS A 61 13.96 21.50 26.36
N ARG A 62 14.45 21.68 25.13
CA ARG A 62 13.68 21.92 23.91
C ARG A 62 13.60 20.65 23.08
N TYR A 63 12.53 20.49 22.33
CA TYR A 63 12.24 19.32 21.51
C TYR A 63 12.19 19.71 20.04
N TYR A 64 12.90 18.95 19.20
CA TYR A 64 13.03 19.18 17.77
C TYR A 64 12.77 17.91 16.99
N LEU A 65 12.25 18.04 15.78
CA LEU A 65 12.14 16.92 14.85
C LEU A 65 13.53 16.48 14.37
N ASN A 66 13.75 15.17 14.32
CA ASN A 66 14.94 14.56 13.75
C ASN A 66 14.54 13.39 12.87
N LEU A 67 13.63 13.66 11.94
CA LEU A 67 13.10 12.64 11.04
C LEU A 67 14.15 12.32 9.96
N PRO A 68 14.39 11.04 9.65
CA PRO A 68 15.23 10.65 8.54
C PRO A 68 14.50 10.94 7.22
N MET A 69 14.60 12.19 6.76
CA MET A 69 13.94 12.65 5.54
C MET A 69 14.49 11.89 4.33
N LEU A 70 13.60 11.58 3.40
CA LEU A 70 13.96 10.96 2.13
C LEU A 70 14.66 11.99 1.24
N GLU A 71 15.95 11.79 1.01
CA GLU A 71 16.78 12.69 0.19
C GLU A 71 17.09 12.13 -1.21
N SER A 72 16.98 10.81 -1.41
CA SER A 72 17.19 10.13 -2.69
C SER A 72 16.26 8.93 -2.85
N LEU A 73 16.03 8.51 -4.11
CA LEU A 73 15.25 7.34 -4.48
C LEU A 73 16.11 6.12 -4.83
N ASP A 74 17.44 6.26 -4.89
CA ASP A 74 18.35 5.23 -5.42
C ASP A 74 18.30 3.90 -4.65
N SER A 75 17.97 3.95 -3.37
CA SER A 75 17.85 2.79 -2.48
C SER A 75 16.45 2.64 -1.89
N LEU A 76 15.44 3.20 -2.55
CA LEU A 76 14.07 3.14 -2.07
C LEU A 76 13.49 1.73 -2.26
N GLU A 77 13.13 1.09 -1.16
CA GLU A 77 12.45 -0.20 -1.18
C GLU A 77 10.93 -0.02 -1.07
N LEU A 78 10.17 -0.79 -1.84
CA LEU A 78 8.71 -0.82 -1.69
C LEU A 78 8.34 -1.24 -0.25
N ASP A 79 7.37 -0.55 0.35
CA ASP A 79 6.92 -0.72 1.73
C ASP A 79 7.86 -0.19 2.82
N GLN A 80 8.97 0.45 2.46
CA GLN A 80 9.84 1.17 3.40
C GLN A 80 9.09 2.32 4.08
N GLU A 81 9.31 2.50 5.39
CA GLU A 81 8.88 3.71 6.10
C GLU A 81 9.75 4.89 5.66
N ILE A 82 9.12 5.94 5.14
CA ILE A 82 9.81 7.15 4.69
C ILE A 82 9.11 8.40 5.19
N PHE A 83 9.89 9.46 5.37
CA PHE A 83 9.43 10.80 5.69
C PHE A 83 9.80 11.72 4.55
N VAL A 84 8.83 12.42 3.97
CA VAL A 84 9.10 13.26 2.79
C VAL A 84 8.29 14.54 2.88
N SER A 85 8.90 15.67 2.55
CA SER A 85 8.18 16.94 2.49
C SER A 85 7.42 17.02 1.17
N GLU A 86 6.12 17.34 1.24
CA GLU A 86 5.25 17.57 0.07
C GLU A 86 5.86 18.55 -0.94
N ASP A 87 6.56 19.56 -0.45
CA ASP A 87 7.11 20.64 -1.26
C ASP A 87 8.46 20.27 -1.92
N SER A 88 8.96 19.05 -1.68
CA SER A 88 10.25 18.60 -2.22
C SER A 88 10.14 18.04 -3.64
N LEU A 89 11.22 18.20 -4.41
CA LEU A 89 11.36 17.54 -5.72
C LEU A 89 11.38 16.01 -5.59
N ILE A 90 11.87 15.50 -4.47
CA ILE A 90 11.89 14.06 -4.17
C ILE A 90 10.46 13.52 -4.04
N TYR A 91 9.54 14.27 -3.44
CA TYR A 91 8.13 13.87 -3.37
C TYR A 91 7.51 13.73 -4.76
N GLN A 92 7.76 14.69 -5.66
CA GLN A 92 7.26 14.61 -7.04
C GLN A 92 7.87 13.41 -7.78
N ALA A 93 9.18 13.21 -7.66
CA ALA A 93 9.85 12.06 -8.27
C ALA A 93 9.34 10.72 -7.68
N LEU A 94 9.02 10.67 -6.38
CA LEU A 94 8.45 9.49 -5.71
C LEU A 94 7.08 9.12 -6.30
N LEU A 95 6.23 10.11 -6.59
CA LEU A 95 4.91 9.88 -7.19
C LEU A 95 4.99 9.30 -8.61
N GLU A 96 6.08 9.58 -9.33
CA GLU A 96 6.34 9.05 -10.67
C GLU A 96 6.97 7.65 -10.64
N GLN A 97 7.50 7.20 -9.49
CA GLN A 97 8.10 5.88 -9.38
C GLN A 97 7.07 4.76 -9.50
N SER A 98 7.49 3.68 -10.17
CA SER A 98 6.72 2.46 -10.28
C SER A 98 7.51 1.26 -9.79
N PHE A 99 6.84 0.40 -9.04
CA PHE A 99 7.41 -0.82 -8.48
C PHE A 99 6.71 -2.02 -9.08
N GLU A 100 7.44 -3.10 -9.26
CA GLU A 100 6.87 -4.39 -9.65
C GLU A 100 6.57 -5.22 -8.41
N THR A 101 5.41 -5.87 -8.39
CA THR A 101 5.01 -6.79 -7.33
C THR A 101 4.57 -8.10 -7.93
N GLU A 102 4.88 -9.19 -7.22
CA GLU A 102 4.52 -10.53 -7.63
C GLU A 102 3.60 -11.20 -6.62
N LEU A 103 2.46 -11.72 -7.09
CA LEU A 103 1.59 -12.60 -6.31
C LEU A 103 1.78 -14.03 -6.81
N ARG A 104 2.46 -14.85 -6.01
CA ARG A 104 2.81 -16.22 -6.35
C ARG A 104 1.80 -17.20 -5.75
N ASN A 105 1.14 -17.97 -6.59
CA ASN A 105 0.23 -19.00 -6.14
C ASN A 105 0.98 -20.25 -5.63
N GLN A 106 0.73 -20.64 -4.38
CA GLN A 106 1.40 -21.79 -3.76
C GLN A 106 0.89 -23.16 -4.26
N THR A 107 -0.27 -23.21 -4.94
CA THR A 107 -0.91 -24.47 -5.38
C THR A 107 -0.65 -24.79 -6.84
N ASN A 108 -0.62 -23.79 -7.74
CA ASN A 108 -0.57 -24.00 -9.19
C ASN A 108 0.57 -23.26 -9.90
N ALA A 109 1.55 -22.76 -9.15
CA ALA A 109 2.75 -22.08 -9.64
C ALA A 109 2.52 -20.80 -10.47
N ALA A 110 1.27 -20.38 -10.67
CA ALA A 110 0.97 -19.15 -11.39
C ALA A 110 1.50 -17.92 -10.66
N ILE A 111 2.03 -16.97 -11.42
CA ILE A 111 2.57 -15.72 -10.92
C ILE A 111 1.77 -14.58 -11.56
N LEU A 112 1.26 -13.67 -10.73
CA LEU A 112 0.66 -12.42 -11.20
C LEU A 112 1.67 -11.29 -10.96
N VAL A 113 2.10 -10.63 -12.03
CA VAL A 113 3.04 -9.52 -11.99
C VAL A 113 2.26 -8.23 -12.23
N GLU A 114 2.33 -7.31 -11.26
CA GLU A 114 1.61 -6.03 -11.27
C GLU A 114 2.56 -4.87 -11.03
N LYS A 115 2.27 -3.72 -11.65
CA LYS A 115 2.97 -2.46 -11.36
C LYS A 115 2.18 -1.59 -10.40
N THR A 116 2.81 -1.15 -9.33
CA THR A 116 2.23 -0.24 -8.33
C THR A 116 2.99 1.08 -8.24
N ASP A 117 2.32 2.12 -7.76
CA ASP A 117 2.93 3.29 -7.15
C ASP A 117 3.35 3.00 -5.70
N PHE A 118 4.21 3.84 -5.14
CA PHE A 118 4.71 3.70 -3.76
C PHE A 118 3.59 3.82 -2.71
N ALA A 119 2.57 4.64 -2.98
CA ALA A 119 1.44 4.89 -2.09
C ALA A 119 0.35 3.80 -2.18
N ARG A 120 0.52 2.82 -3.08
CA ARG A 120 -0.39 1.71 -3.34
C ARG A 120 -1.83 2.18 -3.67
N LEU A 121 -1.93 3.28 -4.41
CA LEU A 121 -3.21 3.86 -4.82
C LEU A 121 -3.78 3.18 -6.08
N LYS A 122 -2.93 2.60 -6.92
CA LYS A 122 -3.34 1.86 -8.10
C LYS A 122 -4.24 0.68 -7.75
N MET A 123 -5.15 0.38 -8.67
CA MET A 123 -6.12 -0.71 -8.55
C MET A 123 -5.48 -2.04 -8.95
N THR A 124 -4.63 -2.55 -8.07
CA THR A 124 -3.95 -3.85 -8.22
C THR A 124 -4.33 -4.77 -7.07
N LEU A 125 -4.30 -6.08 -7.32
CA LEU A 125 -4.63 -7.08 -6.31
C LEU A 125 -3.60 -7.07 -5.16
N SER A 126 -2.34 -6.82 -5.49
CA SER A 126 -1.23 -6.63 -4.55
C SER A 126 -1.50 -5.46 -3.60
N ASN A 127 -1.93 -4.31 -4.13
CA ASN A 127 -2.25 -3.13 -3.32
C ASN A 127 -3.47 -3.35 -2.44
N TYR A 128 -4.51 -3.98 -3.01
CA TYR A 128 -5.71 -4.33 -2.28
C TYR A 128 -5.38 -5.19 -1.06
N PHE A 129 -4.70 -6.32 -1.24
CA PHE A 129 -4.34 -7.21 -0.12
C PHE A 129 -3.42 -6.53 0.88
N TYR A 130 -2.46 -5.73 0.41
CA TYR A 130 -1.56 -4.98 1.30
C TYR A 130 -2.35 -4.03 2.21
N LYS A 131 -3.25 -3.22 1.64
CA LYS A 131 -4.03 -2.24 2.40
C LYS A 131 -5.04 -2.90 3.34
N VAL A 132 -5.72 -3.95 2.91
CA VAL A 132 -6.64 -4.72 3.78
C VAL A 132 -5.88 -5.29 4.98
N LYS A 133 -4.72 -5.92 4.75
CA LYS A 133 -3.87 -6.48 5.83
C LYS A 133 -3.43 -5.42 6.83
N HIS A 134 -3.08 -4.21 6.36
CA HIS A 134 -2.56 -3.13 7.21
C HIS A 134 -3.66 -2.19 7.73
N GLN A 135 -4.93 -2.43 7.38
CA GLN A 135 -6.07 -1.56 7.69
C GLN A 135 -5.87 -0.12 7.20
N TYR A 136 -5.28 0.03 6.02
CA TYR A 136 -5.13 1.32 5.38
C TYR A 136 -6.39 1.71 4.62
N PRO A 137 -6.67 3.01 4.46
CA PRO A 137 -7.79 3.49 3.65
C PRO A 137 -7.71 2.97 2.21
N LEU A 138 -8.83 2.38 1.76
CA LEU A 138 -9.02 1.95 0.39
C LEU A 138 -9.41 3.15 -0.49
N THR A 139 -8.97 3.15 -1.74
CA THR A 139 -9.50 4.06 -2.76
C THR A 139 -10.92 3.63 -3.15
N GLU A 140 -11.70 4.49 -3.81
CA GLU A 140 -13.05 4.15 -4.28
C GLU A 140 -13.07 2.85 -5.12
N LYS A 141 -12.14 2.71 -6.06
CA LYS A 141 -12.00 1.48 -6.85
C LYS A 141 -11.61 0.25 -6.02
N GLN A 142 -10.73 0.43 -5.04
CA GLN A 142 -10.37 -0.66 -4.13
C GLN A 142 -11.54 -1.06 -3.23
N GLN A 143 -12.43 -0.10 -2.91
CA GLN A 143 -13.65 -0.37 -2.17
C GLN A 143 -14.65 -1.20 -3.00
N GLU A 144 -14.79 -0.94 -4.31
CA GLU A 144 -15.61 -1.77 -5.20
C GLU A 144 -15.18 -3.25 -5.17
N LEU A 145 -13.86 -3.50 -5.13
CA LEU A 145 -13.33 -4.85 -4.97
C LEU A 145 -13.55 -5.42 -3.57
N TYR A 146 -13.44 -4.59 -2.53
CA TYR A 146 -13.74 -4.99 -1.15
C TYR A 146 -15.20 -5.43 -0.99
N ASP A 147 -16.14 -4.75 -1.65
CA ASP A 147 -17.55 -5.08 -1.57
C ASP A 147 -17.87 -6.47 -2.16
N ILE A 148 -16.98 -7.01 -3.00
CA ILE A 148 -17.08 -8.36 -3.60
C ILE A 148 -16.25 -9.39 -2.83
N LEU A 149 -14.97 -9.10 -2.59
CA LEU A 149 -14.03 -10.06 -1.98
C LEU A 149 -14.03 -10.04 -0.46
N GLY A 150 -14.29 -8.88 0.15
CA GLY A 150 -14.12 -8.65 1.57
C GLY A 150 -12.69 -8.93 2.05
N ASP A 151 -12.55 -9.27 3.32
CA ASP A 151 -11.28 -9.61 3.97
C ASP A 151 -10.79 -11.04 3.66
N VAL A 152 -11.05 -11.53 2.45
CA VAL A 152 -10.65 -12.87 2.02
C VAL A 152 -9.15 -13.09 2.18
N ASN A 153 -8.78 -14.30 2.60
CA ASN A 153 -7.38 -14.70 2.66
C ASN A 153 -6.73 -14.62 1.25
N PRO A 154 -5.58 -13.95 1.09
CA PRO A 154 -4.93 -13.78 -0.22
C PRO A 154 -4.59 -15.09 -0.93
N ASP A 155 -4.06 -16.09 -0.22
CA ASP A 155 -3.71 -17.39 -0.81
C ASP A 155 -4.96 -18.13 -1.32
N TYR A 156 -6.06 -18.02 -0.57
CA TYR A 156 -7.35 -18.57 -0.98
C TYR A 156 -7.86 -17.88 -2.24
N ALA A 157 -7.93 -16.55 -2.27
CA ALA A 157 -8.38 -15.80 -3.44
C ALA A 157 -7.51 -16.09 -4.67
N LEU A 158 -6.19 -16.05 -4.51
CA LEU A 158 -5.24 -16.37 -5.58
C LEU A 158 -5.47 -17.77 -6.14
N LYS A 159 -5.75 -18.78 -5.29
CA LYS A 159 -6.03 -20.15 -5.76
C LYS A 159 -7.19 -20.18 -6.75
N TYR A 160 -8.31 -19.53 -6.47
CA TYR A 160 -9.47 -19.57 -7.38
C TYR A 160 -9.25 -18.69 -8.61
N MET A 161 -8.72 -17.49 -8.43
CA MET A 161 -8.41 -16.56 -9.51
C MET A 161 -7.44 -17.17 -10.53
N THR A 162 -6.28 -17.65 -10.09
CA THR A 162 -5.28 -18.21 -11.00
C THR A 162 -5.73 -19.55 -11.58
N THR A 163 -6.54 -20.34 -10.87
CA THR A 163 -7.15 -21.56 -11.46
C THR A 163 -8.08 -21.20 -12.62
N PHE A 164 -8.79 -20.08 -12.55
CA PHE A 164 -9.57 -19.59 -13.69
C PHE A 164 -8.66 -19.11 -14.82
N LEU A 165 -7.68 -18.26 -14.52
CA LEU A 165 -6.74 -17.70 -15.51
C LEU A 165 -5.95 -18.78 -16.26
N LEU A 166 -5.47 -19.83 -15.58
CA LEU A 166 -4.72 -20.92 -16.19
C LEU A 166 -5.53 -21.71 -17.24
N LYS A 167 -6.86 -21.59 -17.28
CA LYS A 167 -7.67 -22.17 -18.37
C LYS A 167 -7.33 -21.54 -19.72
N PHE A 168 -6.79 -20.32 -19.75
CA PHE A 168 -6.33 -19.65 -20.97
C PHE A 168 -5.09 -20.31 -21.60
N LEU A 169 -4.41 -21.23 -20.90
CA LEU A 169 -3.38 -22.10 -21.53
C LEU A 169 -3.93 -22.87 -22.73
N LYS A 170 -5.20 -23.31 -22.64
CA LYS A 170 -5.82 -24.22 -23.61
C LYS A 170 -6.85 -23.55 -24.52
N LYS A 171 -7.39 -22.40 -24.13
CA LYS A 171 -8.51 -21.73 -24.82
C LYS A 171 -8.29 -20.22 -24.83
N ALA A 172 -8.51 -19.57 -25.96
CA ALA A 172 -8.46 -18.10 -26.03
C ALA A 172 -9.68 -17.43 -25.37
N GLN A 173 -10.82 -18.12 -25.32
CA GLN A 173 -12.07 -17.63 -24.74
C GLN A 173 -12.65 -18.65 -23.75
N LEU A 174 -13.16 -18.16 -22.61
CA LEU A 174 -13.75 -18.98 -21.56
C LEU A 174 -15.23 -18.63 -21.35
N MET A 175 -16.06 -19.65 -21.10
CA MET A 175 -17.42 -19.44 -20.63
C MET A 175 -17.51 -19.74 -19.14
N HIS A 176 -18.14 -18.85 -18.38
CA HIS A 176 -18.46 -19.08 -16.99
C HIS A 176 -19.93 -18.74 -16.75
N LYS A 177 -20.75 -19.74 -16.41
CA LYS A 177 -22.21 -19.60 -16.28
C LYS A 177 -22.69 -19.39 -14.85
N ARG A 178 -21.83 -19.66 -13.87
CA ARG A 178 -22.16 -19.51 -12.45
C ARG A 178 -21.60 -18.17 -11.96
N PRO A 179 -22.30 -17.45 -11.07
CA PRO A 179 -21.70 -16.34 -10.36
C PRO A 179 -20.45 -16.81 -9.60
N ASP A 180 -19.36 -16.07 -9.72
CA ASP A 180 -18.09 -16.39 -9.08
C ASP A 180 -17.37 -15.08 -8.76
N ILE A 181 -17.36 -14.73 -7.48
CA ILE A 181 -16.77 -13.48 -6.97
C ILE A 181 -15.30 -13.32 -7.38
N PHE A 182 -14.57 -14.43 -7.59
CA PHE A 182 -13.18 -14.38 -8.04
C PHE A 182 -13.08 -14.01 -9.52
N VAL A 183 -14.02 -14.48 -10.35
CA VAL A 183 -14.09 -14.08 -11.77
C VAL A 183 -14.55 -12.64 -11.88
N ASP A 184 -15.55 -12.23 -11.10
CA ASP A 184 -16.06 -10.85 -11.07
C ASP A 184 -14.94 -9.88 -10.65
N SER A 185 -14.14 -10.26 -9.66
CA SER A 185 -12.95 -9.50 -9.24
C SER A 185 -11.91 -9.36 -10.35
N LEU A 186 -11.64 -10.42 -11.13
CA LEU A 186 -10.72 -10.36 -12.26
C LEU A 186 -11.19 -9.38 -13.35
N VAL A 187 -12.51 -9.20 -13.51
CA VAL A 187 -13.09 -8.20 -14.41
C VAL A 187 -12.88 -6.79 -13.87
N ILE A 188 -13.16 -6.55 -12.58
CA ILE A 188 -12.95 -5.24 -11.94
C ILE A 188 -11.49 -4.81 -11.98
N LEU A 189 -10.59 -5.76 -11.75
CA LEU A 189 -9.14 -5.57 -11.84
C LEU A 189 -8.66 -5.38 -13.29
N GLY A 190 -9.51 -5.61 -14.29
CA GLY A 190 -9.16 -5.46 -15.71
C GLY A 190 -8.24 -6.55 -16.24
N TYR A 191 -8.13 -7.70 -15.56
CA TYR A 191 -7.29 -8.81 -16.04
C TYR A 191 -7.98 -9.58 -17.16
N ILE A 192 -9.31 -9.61 -17.13
CA ILE A 192 -10.17 -10.23 -18.14
C ILE A 192 -11.32 -9.29 -18.50
N VAL A 193 -11.89 -9.47 -19.68
CA VAL A 193 -13.08 -8.76 -20.13
C VAL A 193 -14.11 -9.75 -20.67
N GLN A 194 -15.39 -9.45 -20.48
CA GLN A 194 -16.47 -10.20 -21.11
C GLN A 194 -16.80 -9.59 -22.48
N ASN A 195 -16.73 -10.40 -23.54
CA ASN A 195 -17.09 -10.00 -24.89
C ASN A 195 -18.62 -10.05 -25.12
N ASP A 196 -19.07 -9.58 -26.29
CA ASP A 196 -20.48 -9.53 -26.67
C ASP A 196 -21.20 -10.89 -26.66
N GLN A 197 -20.44 -11.99 -26.71
CA GLN A 197 -20.98 -13.36 -26.65
C GLN A 197 -21.05 -13.90 -25.21
N GLY A 198 -20.75 -13.07 -24.21
CA GLY A 198 -20.71 -13.47 -22.81
C GLY A 198 -19.50 -14.32 -22.43
N LYS A 199 -18.46 -14.39 -23.28
CA LYS A 199 -17.23 -15.14 -23.00
C LYS A 199 -16.14 -14.21 -22.47
N TYR A 200 -15.30 -14.74 -21.60
CA TYR A 200 -14.16 -14.03 -21.03
C TYR A 200 -12.93 -14.18 -21.91
N GLU A 201 -12.23 -13.07 -22.09
CA GLU A 201 -10.96 -12.93 -22.80
C GLU A 201 -9.91 -12.36 -21.84
N LEU A 202 -8.67 -12.83 -21.98
CA LEU A 202 -7.54 -12.36 -21.18
C LEU A 202 -7.04 -11.03 -21.74
N LEU A 203 -6.90 -10.02 -20.90
CA LEU A 203 -6.32 -8.72 -21.26
C LEU A 203 -4.82 -8.61 -20.91
N ALA A 204 -4.34 -9.52 -20.07
CA ALA A 204 -2.94 -9.59 -19.66
C ALA A 204 -2.06 -10.32 -20.68
N ASP A 205 -0.77 -9.96 -20.73
CA ASP A 205 0.23 -10.78 -21.41
C ASP A 205 0.52 -12.03 -20.56
N PHE A 206 0.62 -13.19 -21.22
CA PHE A 206 0.72 -14.47 -20.55
C PHE A 206 1.87 -15.31 -21.07
N ASP A 207 2.94 -15.35 -20.28
CA ASP A 207 4.03 -16.28 -20.43
C ASP A 207 3.59 -17.67 -19.97
N LYS A 208 3.33 -18.54 -20.94
CA LYS A 208 2.85 -19.90 -20.72
C LYS A 208 3.94 -20.84 -20.18
N ASP A 209 5.20 -20.54 -20.42
CA ASP A 209 6.31 -21.41 -20.01
C ASP A 209 6.57 -21.22 -18.51
N ASN A 210 6.50 -19.98 -18.03
CA ASN A 210 6.68 -19.63 -16.62
C ASN A 210 5.37 -19.47 -15.85
N LEU A 211 4.20 -19.68 -16.49
CA LEU A 211 2.87 -19.46 -15.91
C LEU A 211 2.71 -18.06 -15.30
N THR A 212 3.27 -17.06 -15.98
CA THR A 212 3.37 -15.68 -15.48
C THR A 212 2.47 -14.75 -16.27
N PHE A 213 1.58 -14.05 -15.57
CA PHE A 213 0.67 -13.06 -16.13
C PHE A 213 1.20 -11.66 -15.84
N TYR A 214 1.50 -10.89 -16.88
CA TYR A 214 1.87 -9.49 -16.77
C TYR A 214 0.62 -8.62 -16.93
N LEU A 215 0.18 -8.07 -15.81
CA LEU A 215 -1.09 -7.39 -15.67
C LEU A 215 -0.95 -5.90 -16.00
N PRO A 216 -2.01 -5.28 -16.56
CA PRO A 216 -2.00 -3.88 -17.00
C PRO A 216 -1.85 -2.86 -15.87
#